data_AF-A0A969YH19-F1
#
_entry.id   AF-A0A969YH19-F1
#
_cell.length_a   1.000
_cell.length_b   1.000
_cell.length_c   1.000
_cell.angle_alpha   90.00
_cell.angle_beta   90.00
_cell.angle_gamma   90.00
#
_symmetry.space_group_name_H-M   'P 1'
#
loop_
_entity.id
_entity.type
_entity.pdbx_description
1 polymer ?
#
loop_
_entity_poly.entity_id
_entity_poly.type
_entity_poly.pdbx_seq_one_letter_code
_entity_poly.pdbx_strand_id
1 'polypeptide(L)'
;MPNDQLSPKLLSVIDEAVERAVGRAVAATCVAQAENARNIYKQTERRLYAYPHLLEKLQDDSARLADMEAGILQGKSKGIVRFSQSGVRVDPEEMAEAVMNDLRARMAMDRQEVETIQKALKAIERDAYFTTVPARYFDGSADWEMAEALQCDESTVRRNRSRLVRIVAIRLYGAIAVG
;
A
#
# COMPACT_ATOMS: atom_id res chain seq x y z
N MET A 1 -22.75 52.32 33.15
CA MET A 1 -22.34 51.01 32.63
C MET A 1 -20.94 50.73 33.18
N PRO A 2 -20.78 49.88 34.21
CA PRO A 2 -19.45 49.55 34.71
C PRO A 2 -18.73 48.70 33.68
N ASN A 3 -17.52 49.13 33.33
CA ASN A 3 -16.63 48.48 32.37
C ASN A 3 -16.07 47.19 33.01
N ASP A 4 -16.49 46.05 32.50
CA ASP A 4 -16.16 44.72 33.01
C ASP A 4 -14.74 44.34 32.53
N GLN A 5 -13.72 45.01 33.08
CA GLN A 5 -12.33 44.71 32.76
C GLN A 5 -11.85 43.52 33.60
N LEU A 6 -11.65 42.39 32.93
CA LEU A 6 -11.01 41.20 33.49
C LEU A 6 -9.65 41.57 34.12
N SER A 7 -9.41 41.09 35.34
CA SER A 7 -8.15 41.39 36.04
C SER A 7 -6.93 40.91 35.23
N PRO A 8 -5.79 41.61 35.27
CA PRO A 8 -4.57 41.22 34.54
C PRO A 8 -4.12 39.78 34.85
N LYS A 9 -4.33 39.33 36.10
CA LYS A 9 -4.04 37.97 36.55
C LYS A 9 -4.95 36.92 35.93
N LEU A 10 -6.21 37.27 35.66
CA LEU A 10 -7.16 36.36 35.00
C LEU A 10 -6.83 36.22 33.51
N LEU A 11 -6.45 37.33 32.85
CA LEU A 11 -5.98 37.30 31.47
C LEU A 11 -4.72 36.44 31.31
N SER A 12 -3.73 36.59 32.19
CA SER A 12 -2.52 35.77 32.13
C SER A 12 -2.78 34.27 32.32
N VAL A 13 -3.70 33.91 33.22
CA VAL A 13 -4.08 32.50 33.45
C VAL A 13 -4.82 31.93 32.23
N ILE A 14 -5.66 32.74 31.57
CA ILE A 14 -6.35 32.34 30.33
C ILE A 14 -5.32 32.13 29.21
N ASP A 15 -4.38 33.07 29.02
CA ASP A 15 -3.34 32.97 27.99
C ASP A 15 -2.46 31.74 28.21
N GLU A 16 -2.00 31.50 29.44
CA GLU A 16 -1.23 30.28 29.77
C GLU A 16 -2.03 28.99 29.55
N ALA A 17 -3.34 29.01 29.79
CA ALA A 17 -4.20 27.85 29.56
C ALA A 17 -4.39 27.60 28.05
N VAL A 18 -4.56 28.66 27.27
CA VAL A 18 -4.66 28.61 25.80
C VAL A 18 -3.34 28.12 25.21
N GLU A 19 -2.20 28.68 25.59
CA GLU A 19 -0.89 28.23 25.12
C GLU A 19 -0.62 26.76 25.45
N ARG A 20 -0.96 26.32 26.66
CA ARG A 20 -0.84 24.88 27.04
C ARG A 20 -1.79 23.99 26.26
N ALA A 21 -3.01 24.44 25.97
CA ALA A 21 -3.97 23.68 25.17
C ALA A 21 -3.51 23.56 23.71
N VAL A 22 -3.10 24.67 23.11
CA VAL A 22 -2.58 24.72 21.74
C VAL A 22 -1.28 23.93 21.63
N GLY A 23 -0.33 24.11 22.55
CA GLY A 23 0.93 23.38 22.56
C GLY A 23 0.74 21.86 22.66
N ARG A 24 -0.20 21.39 23.49
CA ARG A 24 -0.56 19.96 23.57
C ARG A 24 -1.22 19.46 22.28
N ALA A 25 -2.12 20.24 21.68
CA ALA A 25 -2.77 19.88 20.43
C ALA A 25 -1.74 19.76 19.29
N VAL A 26 -0.84 20.74 19.14
CA VAL A 26 0.23 20.72 18.13
C VAL A 26 1.13 19.50 18.34
N ALA A 27 1.62 19.27 19.56
CA ALA A 27 2.47 18.11 19.86
C ALA A 27 1.77 16.78 19.51
N ALA A 28 0.49 16.62 19.88
CA ALA A 28 -0.29 15.43 19.54
C ALA A 28 -0.45 15.25 18.03
N THR A 29 -0.67 16.33 17.27
CA THR A 29 -0.77 16.25 15.81
C THR A 29 0.57 15.88 15.16
N CYS A 30 1.70 16.42 15.63
CA CYS A 30 3.02 16.05 15.11
C CYS A 30 3.33 14.56 15.34
N VAL A 31 3.00 14.04 16.53
CA VAL A 31 3.18 12.61 16.84
C VAL A 31 2.29 11.76 15.93
N ALA A 32 1.01 12.11 15.79
CA ALA A 32 0.09 11.37 14.92
C ALA A 32 0.51 11.40 13.44
N GLN A 33 1.04 12.52 12.94
CA GLN A 33 1.56 12.62 11.58
C GLN A 33 2.80 11.74 11.37
N ALA A 34 3.75 11.75 12.29
CA ALA A 34 4.94 10.89 12.20
C ALA A 34 4.59 9.39 12.27
N GLU A 35 3.61 9.02 13.10
CA GLU A 35 3.08 7.65 13.14
C GLU A 35 2.40 7.26 11.83
N ASN A 36 1.60 8.16 11.26
CA ASN A 36 0.98 7.96 9.96
C ASN A 36 2.02 7.78 8.84
N ALA A 37 3.03 8.65 8.77
CA ALA A 37 4.11 8.51 7.79
C ALA A 37 4.86 7.18 7.92
N ARG A 38 5.15 6.74 9.15
CA ARG A 38 5.75 5.42 9.42
C ARG A 38 4.83 4.29 8.95
N ASN A 39 3.53 4.41 9.20
CA ASN A 39 2.54 3.43 8.75
C ASN A 39 2.44 3.39 7.22
N ILE A 40 2.52 4.53 6.54
CA ILE A 40 2.51 4.62 5.08
C ILE A 40 3.79 4.03 4.47
N TYR A 41 4.96 4.29 5.06
CA TYR A 41 6.21 3.65 4.63
C TYR A 41 6.09 2.12 4.71
N LYS A 42 5.62 1.58 5.85
CA LYS A 42 5.40 0.14 6.01
C LYS A 42 4.37 -0.42 5.03
N GLN A 43 3.29 0.31 4.76
CA GLN A 43 2.31 -0.10 3.75
C GLN A 43 2.92 -0.14 2.34
N THR A 44 3.79 0.82 2.03
CA THR A 44 4.53 0.85 0.77
C THR A 44 5.44 -0.37 0.65
N GLU A 45 6.21 -0.72 1.69
CA GLU A 45 7.04 -1.92 1.69
C GLU A 45 6.22 -3.20 1.50
N ARG A 46 5.06 -3.31 2.18
CA ARG A 46 4.15 -4.46 1.99
C ARG A 46 3.70 -4.62 0.55
N ARG A 47 3.36 -3.52 -0.13
CA ARG A 47 2.98 -3.54 -1.55
C ARG A 47 4.15 -3.94 -2.44
N LEU A 48 5.37 -3.46 -2.15
CA LEU A 48 6.56 -3.85 -2.90
C LEU A 48 6.90 -5.34 -2.72
N TYR A 49 6.81 -5.90 -1.51
CA TYR A 49 6.97 -7.34 -1.29
C TYR A 49 5.86 -8.18 -1.94
N ALA A 50 4.63 -7.66 -1.99
CA ALA A 50 3.53 -8.35 -2.65
C ALA A 50 3.63 -8.35 -4.18
N TYR A 51 4.38 -7.40 -4.76
CA TYR A 51 4.47 -7.19 -6.20
C TYR A 51 4.83 -8.45 -7.01
N PRO A 52 5.93 -9.19 -6.73
CA PRO A 52 6.26 -10.41 -7.48
C PRO A 52 5.16 -11.49 -7.33
N HIS A 53 4.58 -11.64 -6.14
CA HIS A 53 3.53 -12.61 -5.89
C HIS A 53 2.20 -12.26 -6.59
N LEU A 54 1.91 -10.97 -6.78
CA LEU A 54 0.76 -10.54 -7.58
C LEU A 54 0.96 -10.88 -9.06
N LEU A 55 2.19 -10.79 -9.58
CA LEU A 55 2.50 -11.21 -10.95
C LEU A 55 2.33 -12.72 -11.12
N GLU A 56 2.86 -13.52 -10.20
CA GLU A 56 2.69 -14.99 -10.17
C GLU A 56 1.20 -15.36 -10.11
N LYS A 57 0.46 -14.77 -9.16
CA LYS A 57 -0.97 -15.00 -9.00
C LYS A 57 -1.76 -14.65 -10.26
N LEU A 58 -1.42 -13.57 -10.96
CA LEU A 58 -2.07 -13.21 -12.22
C LEU A 58 -1.82 -14.22 -13.33
N GLN A 59 -0.63 -14.83 -13.38
CA GLN A 59 -0.33 -15.91 -14.32
C GLN A 59 -1.16 -17.14 -14.00
N ASP A 60 -1.21 -17.56 -12.73
CA ASP A 60 -2.00 -18.70 -12.27
C ASP A 60 -3.50 -18.51 -12.54
N ASP A 61 -4.04 -17.33 -12.21
CA ASP A 61 -5.45 -17.02 -12.44
C ASP A 61 -5.78 -16.95 -13.94
N SER A 62 -4.85 -16.49 -14.77
CA SER A 62 -5.02 -16.47 -16.23
C SER A 62 -5.05 -17.88 -16.82
N ALA A 63 -4.17 -18.78 -16.36
CA ALA A 63 -4.17 -20.18 -16.76
C ALA A 63 -5.48 -20.86 -16.31
N ARG A 64 -5.89 -20.61 -15.07
CA ARG A 64 -7.15 -21.11 -14.51
C ARG A 64 -8.36 -20.64 -15.32
N LEU A 65 -8.41 -19.37 -15.71
CA LEU A 65 -9.50 -18.83 -16.52
C LEU A 65 -9.54 -19.50 -17.90
N ALA A 66 -8.39 -19.70 -18.55
CA ALA A 66 -8.30 -20.40 -19.83
C ALA A 66 -8.78 -21.85 -19.73
N ASP A 67 -8.42 -22.58 -18.68
CA ASP A 67 -8.89 -23.94 -18.43
C ASP A 67 -10.41 -24.00 -18.21
N MET A 68 -10.99 -22.99 -17.55
CA MET A 68 -12.45 -22.87 -17.38
C MET A 68 -13.14 -22.60 -18.71
N GLU A 69 -12.60 -21.70 -19.54
CA GLU A 69 -13.13 -21.37 -20.87
C GLU A 69 -13.03 -22.55 -21.85
N ALA A 70 -11.98 -23.35 -21.75
CA ALA A 70 -11.79 -24.58 -22.53
C ALA A 70 -12.62 -25.77 -22.00
N GLY A 71 -13.34 -25.61 -20.89
CA GLY A 71 -14.12 -26.69 -20.27
C GLY A 71 -13.27 -27.80 -19.66
N ILE A 72 -11.98 -27.56 -19.40
CA ILE A 72 -11.04 -28.52 -18.80
C ILE A 72 -11.32 -28.67 -17.29
N LEU A 73 -11.65 -27.56 -16.62
CA LEU A 73 -12.02 -27.55 -15.20
C LEU A 73 -13.52 -27.80 -15.02
N GLN A 74 -13.96 -29.07 -15.10
CA GLN A 74 -15.33 -29.45 -14.73
C GLN A 74 -15.41 -29.99 -13.29
N GLY A 75 -16.12 -29.26 -12.43
CA GLY A 75 -16.64 -29.81 -11.17
C GLY A 75 -16.04 -29.21 -9.89
N LYS A 76 -16.95 -28.68 -9.05
CA LYS A 76 -16.75 -28.34 -7.62
C LYS A 76 -15.72 -27.25 -7.31
N SER A 77 -15.71 -26.15 -8.08
CA SER A 77 -15.07 -24.92 -7.61
C SER A 77 -15.80 -24.40 -6.36
N LYS A 78 -15.10 -23.96 -5.30
CA LYS A 78 -15.72 -23.48 -4.04
C LYS A 78 -16.76 -22.36 -4.25
N GLY A 79 -16.69 -21.63 -5.36
CA GLY A 79 -17.68 -20.61 -5.75
C GLY A 79 -19.05 -21.19 -6.10
N ILE A 80 -19.09 -22.35 -6.79
CA ILE A 80 -20.31 -23.07 -7.19
C ILE A 80 -21.14 -23.46 -5.95
N VAL A 81 -20.47 -23.82 -4.85
CA VAL A 81 -21.11 -24.23 -3.59
C VAL A 81 -21.96 -23.10 -2.98
N ARG A 82 -21.60 -21.83 -3.19
CA ARG A 82 -22.38 -20.69 -2.64
C ARG A 82 -23.77 -20.56 -3.28
N PHE A 83 -23.88 -20.87 -4.56
CA PHE A 83 -25.16 -20.78 -5.28
C PHE A 83 -26.12 -21.92 -4.90
N SER A 84 -25.60 -23.11 -4.56
CA SER A 84 -26.40 -24.27 -4.17
C SER A 84 -27.15 -24.16 -2.83
N GLN A 85 -26.81 -23.19 -1.97
CA GLN A 85 -27.44 -23.03 -0.64
C GLN A 85 -28.74 -22.21 -0.68
N SER A 86 -29.01 -21.48 -1.77
CA SER A 86 -30.06 -20.45 -1.81
C SER A 86 -31.48 -20.97 -2.11
N GLY A 87 -31.67 -22.26 -2.39
CA GLY A 87 -32.96 -22.84 -2.78
C GLY A 87 -33.47 -22.37 -4.17
N VAL A 88 -32.78 -21.44 -4.81
CA VAL A 88 -33.01 -20.99 -6.18
C VAL A 88 -32.27 -21.95 -7.13
N ARG A 89 -33.00 -22.54 -8.08
CA ARG A 89 -32.38 -23.27 -9.20
C ARG A 89 -31.79 -22.25 -10.16
N VAL A 90 -30.49 -21.98 -10.00
CA VAL A 90 -29.70 -21.29 -11.03
C VAL A 90 -29.23 -22.34 -12.03
N ASP A 91 -29.25 -22.00 -13.31
CA ASP A 91 -28.78 -22.90 -14.36
C ASP A 91 -27.26 -23.15 -14.20
N PRO A 92 -26.76 -24.39 -14.41
CA PRO A 92 -25.34 -24.69 -14.27
C PRO A 92 -24.41 -23.84 -15.16
N GLU A 93 -24.86 -23.42 -16.35
CA GLU A 93 -24.08 -22.56 -17.25
C GLU A 93 -23.98 -21.15 -16.68
N GLU A 94 -25.10 -20.60 -16.22
CA GLU A 94 -25.16 -19.28 -15.58
C GLU A 94 -24.28 -19.22 -14.31
N MET A 95 -24.26 -20.30 -13.52
CA MET A 95 -23.37 -20.43 -12.37
C MET A 95 -21.89 -20.46 -12.76
N ALA A 96 -21.53 -21.17 -13.83
CA ALA A 96 -20.15 -21.22 -14.31
C ALA A 96 -19.69 -19.84 -14.82
N GLU A 97 -20.56 -19.14 -15.55
CA GLU A 97 -20.30 -17.79 -16.04
C GLU A 97 -20.08 -16.79 -14.89
N ALA A 98 -20.92 -16.84 -13.86
CA ALA A 98 -20.77 -16.00 -12.68
C ALA A 98 -19.39 -16.20 -12.00
N VAL A 99 -18.94 -17.44 -11.87
CA VAL A 99 -17.62 -17.76 -11.27
C VAL A 99 -16.47 -17.25 -12.16
N MET A 100 -16.59 -17.36 -13.49
CA MET A 100 -15.59 -16.79 -14.40
C MET A 100 -15.55 -15.26 -14.32
N ASN A 101 -16.71 -14.62 -14.21
CA ASN A 101 -16.80 -13.16 -14.09
C ASN A 101 -16.20 -12.65 -12.77
N ASP A 102 -16.44 -13.35 -11.65
CA ASP A 102 -15.78 -13.06 -10.37
C ASP A 102 -14.25 -13.18 -10.46
N LEU A 103 -13.75 -14.19 -11.18
CA LEU A 103 -12.31 -14.37 -11.41
C LEU A 103 -11.75 -13.23 -12.27
N ARG A 104 -12.40 -12.89 -13.37
CA ARG A 104 -12.00 -11.76 -14.24
C ARG A 104 -11.97 -10.44 -13.48
N ALA A 105 -12.97 -10.17 -12.65
CA ALA A 105 -13.03 -8.96 -11.82
C ALA A 105 -11.87 -8.92 -10.82
N ARG A 106 -11.55 -10.05 -10.18
CA ARG A 106 -10.40 -10.16 -9.27
C ARG A 106 -9.07 -9.91 -9.98
N MET A 107 -8.86 -10.54 -11.13
CA MET A 107 -7.67 -10.31 -11.96
C MET A 107 -7.55 -8.86 -12.44
N ALA A 108 -8.68 -8.19 -12.71
CA ALA A 108 -8.66 -6.77 -13.10
C ALA A 108 -8.17 -5.88 -11.96
N MET A 109 -8.60 -6.13 -10.71
CA MET A 109 -8.09 -5.42 -9.53
C MET A 109 -6.60 -5.68 -9.30
N ASP A 110 -6.17 -6.93 -9.37
CA ASP A 110 -4.76 -7.29 -9.18
C ASP A 110 -3.86 -6.66 -10.27
N ARG A 111 -4.32 -6.63 -11.54
CA ARG A 111 -3.63 -5.92 -12.64
C ARG A 111 -3.52 -4.42 -12.37
N GLN A 112 -4.61 -3.79 -11.93
CA GLN A 112 -4.60 -2.37 -11.60
C GLN A 112 -3.60 -2.06 -10.48
N GLU A 113 -3.49 -2.94 -9.49
CA GLU A 113 -2.53 -2.80 -8.40
C GLU A 113 -1.08 -2.90 -8.90
N VAL A 114 -0.78 -3.90 -9.74
CA VAL A 114 0.52 -4.07 -10.40
C VAL A 114 0.89 -2.83 -11.21
N GLU A 115 -0.03 -2.32 -12.05
CA GLU A 115 0.19 -1.11 -12.84
C GLU A 115 0.43 0.13 -11.97
N THR A 116 -0.27 0.23 -10.85
CA THR A 116 -0.12 1.34 -9.90
C THR A 116 1.27 1.33 -9.27
N ILE A 117 1.75 0.16 -8.85
CA ILE A 117 3.12 -0.01 -8.32
C ILE A 117 4.15 0.31 -9.41
N GLN A 118 3.98 -0.21 -10.64
CA GLN A 118 4.88 0.07 -11.76
C GLN A 118 4.97 1.57 -12.08
N LYS A 119 3.84 2.28 -12.14
CA LYS A 119 3.81 3.73 -12.36
C LYS A 119 4.55 4.49 -11.26
N ALA A 120 4.43 4.04 -10.00
CA ALA A 120 5.16 4.65 -8.89
C ALA A 120 6.69 4.39 -8.97
N LEU A 121 7.10 3.18 -9.36
CA LEU A 121 8.52 2.82 -9.55
C LEU A 121 9.18 3.59 -10.70
N LYS A 122 8.45 3.87 -11.78
CA LYS A 122 8.95 4.72 -12.88
C LYS A 122 9.45 6.09 -12.42
N ALA A 123 8.91 6.62 -11.32
CA ALA A 123 9.36 7.92 -10.79
C ALA A 123 10.78 7.90 -10.22
N ILE A 124 11.30 6.72 -9.86
CA ILE A 124 12.63 6.53 -9.27
C ILE A 124 13.58 5.77 -10.19
N GLU A 125 13.13 5.33 -11.37
CA GLU A 125 13.87 4.45 -12.29
C GLU A 125 15.23 5.02 -12.73
N ARG A 126 15.37 6.34 -12.78
CA ARG A 126 16.62 7.03 -13.17
C ARG A 126 17.58 7.28 -12.01
N ASP A 127 17.23 6.91 -10.79
CA ASP A 127 18.08 7.12 -9.63
C ASP A 127 19.22 6.09 -9.61
N ALA A 128 20.44 6.52 -9.26
CA ALA A 128 21.61 5.66 -9.22
C ALA A 128 21.45 4.46 -8.27
N TYR A 129 20.60 4.59 -7.24
CA TYR A 129 20.31 3.52 -6.28
C TYR A 129 19.01 2.77 -6.58
N PHE A 130 18.38 3.00 -7.74
CA PHE A 130 17.10 2.38 -8.10
C PHE A 130 17.12 0.87 -7.93
N THR A 131 18.19 0.21 -8.41
CA THR A 131 18.37 -1.25 -8.39
C THR A 131 18.29 -1.85 -6.99
N THR A 132 18.56 -1.07 -5.94
CA THR A 132 18.45 -1.54 -4.54
C THR A 132 17.02 -1.86 -4.11
N VAL A 133 16.01 -1.27 -4.77
CA VAL A 133 14.59 -1.49 -4.47
C VAL A 133 14.13 -2.87 -4.98
N PRO A 134 14.18 -3.21 -6.29
CA PRO A 134 13.79 -4.53 -6.76
C PRO A 134 14.65 -5.64 -6.15
N ALA A 135 15.96 -5.45 -6.04
CA ALA A 135 16.84 -6.43 -5.40
C ALA A 135 16.37 -6.76 -3.98
N ARG A 136 15.98 -5.75 -3.19
CA ARG A 136 15.53 -5.99 -1.82
C ARG A 136 14.13 -6.60 -1.74
N TYR A 137 13.17 -6.02 -2.45
CA TYR A 137 11.75 -6.31 -2.23
C TYR A 137 11.20 -7.40 -3.16
N PHE A 138 11.83 -7.64 -4.31
CA PHE A 138 11.40 -8.65 -5.27
C PHE A 138 12.28 -9.89 -5.17
N ASP A 139 13.61 -9.69 -5.12
CA ASP A 139 14.57 -10.80 -5.15
C ASP A 139 15.01 -11.23 -3.74
N GLY A 140 14.73 -10.43 -2.71
CA GLY A 140 15.11 -10.71 -1.33
C GLY A 140 16.62 -10.56 -1.05
N SER A 141 17.37 -9.92 -1.93
CA SER A 141 18.82 -9.72 -1.82
C SER A 141 19.23 -9.02 -0.53
N ALA A 142 20.46 -9.33 -0.10
CA ALA A 142 21.04 -8.74 1.08
C ALA A 142 21.64 -7.36 0.77
N ASP A 143 21.74 -6.50 1.80
CA ASP A 143 22.29 -5.16 1.63
C ASP A 143 23.78 -5.18 1.26
N TRP A 144 24.53 -6.19 1.71
CA TRP A 144 25.96 -6.33 1.43
C TRP A 144 26.24 -6.62 -0.05
N GLU A 145 25.40 -7.42 -0.71
CA GLU A 145 25.52 -7.71 -2.16
C GLU A 145 25.37 -6.43 -2.98
N MET A 146 24.37 -5.61 -2.63
CA MET A 146 24.14 -4.33 -3.30
C MET A 146 25.21 -3.29 -2.97
N ALA A 147 25.74 -3.32 -1.76
CA ALA A 147 26.84 -2.46 -1.33
C ALA A 147 28.12 -2.75 -2.13
N GLU A 148 28.45 -4.03 -2.34
CA GLU A 148 29.55 -4.46 -3.19
C GLU A 148 29.34 -4.02 -4.64
N ALA A 149 28.17 -4.30 -5.22
CA ALA A 149 27.84 -3.94 -6.60
C ALA A 149 27.90 -2.42 -6.87
N LEU A 150 27.52 -1.60 -5.88
CA LEU A 150 27.52 -0.13 -5.98
C LEU A 150 28.80 0.51 -5.41
N GLN A 151 29.76 -0.29 -4.94
CA GLN A 151 31.00 0.16 -4.32
C GLN A 151 30.78 1.18 -3.19
N CYS A 152 29.85 0.89 -2.29
CA CYS A 152 29.49 1.76 -1.17
C CYS A 152 29.18 0.96 0.11
N ASP A 153 29.01 1.64 1.25
CA ASP A 153 28.64 0.96 2.49
C ASP A 153 27.17 0.48 2.48
N GLU A 154 26.88 -0.62 3.18
CA GLU A 154 25.49 -1.09 3.39
C GLU A 154 24.59 0.00 3.99
N SER A 155 25.15 0.86 4.85
CA SER A 155 24.41 1.98 5.43
C SER A 155 23.96 2.99 4.37
N THR A 156 24.76 3.19 3.33
CA THR A 156 24.46 4.06 2.19
C THR A 156 23.39 3.45 1.28
N VAL A 157 23.46 2.13 1.05
CA VAL A 157 22.38 1.37 0.38
C VAL A 157 21.06 1.53 1.10
N ARG A 158 21.02 1.27 2.42
CA ARG A 158 19.81 1.38 3.25
C ARG A 158 19.21 2.79 3.20
N ARG A 159 20.03 3.82 3.41
CA ARG A 159 19.58 5.23 3.40
C ARG A 159 18.98 5.62 2.05
N ASN A 160 19.66 5.30 0.96
CA ASN A 160 19.17 5.63 -0.38
C ASN A 160 17.91 4.85 -0.72
N ARG A 161 17.86 3.54 -0.43
CA ARG A 161 16.64 2.76 -0.63
C ARG A 161 15.46 3.32 0.16
N SER A 162 15.66 3.68 1.44
CA SER A 162 14.60 4.31 2.23
C SER A 162 14.13 5.64 1.64
N ARG A 163 15.03 6.45 1.07
CA ARG A 163 14.66 7.67 0.33
C ARG A 163 13.78 7.32 -0.89
N LEU A 164 14.16 6.32 -1.67
CA LEU A 164 13.40 5.88 -2.84
C LEU A 164 12.02 5.34 -2.48
N VAL A 165 11.92 4.52 -1.43
CA VAL A 165 10.63 3.99 -0.94
C VAL A 165 9.72 5.12 -0.47
N ARG A 166 10.25 6.19 0.14
CA ARG A 166 9.45 7.39 0.46
C ARG A 166 8.92 8.10 -0.78
N ILE A 167 9.72 8.21 -1.85
CA ILE A 167 9.25 8.78 -3.12
C ILE A 167 8.12 7.91 -3.71
N VAL A 168 8.28 6.59 -3.69
CA VAL A 168 7.23 5.65 -4.11
C VAL A 168 5.97 5.82 -3.26
N ALA A 169 6.10 5.94 -1.93
CA ALA A 169 4.99 6.17 -1.03
C ALA A 169 4.20 7.45 -1.40
N ILE A 170 4.90 8.54 -1.72
CA ILE A 170 4.27 9.79 -2.19
C ILE A 170 3.51 9.56 -3.49
N ARG A 171 4.05 8.76 -4.43
CA ARG A 171 3.32 8.43 -5.68
C ARG A 171 2.07 7.59 -5.44
N LEU A 172 2.08 6.75 -4.41
CA LEU A 172 0.97 5.84 -4.10
C LEU A 172 -0.12 6.49 -3.24
N TYR A 173 0.24 7.39 -2.33
CA TYR A 173 -0.65 7.93 -1.30
C TYR A 173 -0.76 9.46 -1.28
N GLY A 174 0.00 10.15 -2.14
CA GLY A 174 -0.01 11.60 -2.26
C GLY A 174 0.50 12.31 -0.99
N ALA A 175 -0.15 13.43 -0.65
CA ALA A 175 0.25 14.28 0.47
C ALA A 175 0.20 13.56 1.84
N ILE A 176 -0.61 12.50 1.98
CA ILE A 176 -0.70 11.73 3.23
C ILE A 176 0.63 11.00 3.55
N ALA A 177 1.46 10.76 2.54
CA ALA A 177 2.81 10.21 2.73
C ALA A 177 3.86 11.23 3.16
N VAL A 178 3.52 12.53 3.18
CA VAL A 178 4.41 13.60 3.61
C VAL A 178 4.18 13.82 5.10
N GLY A 179 5.03 13.21 5.93
CA GLY A 179 5.02 13.36 7.38
C GLY A 179 6.29 12.82 8.03
#